data_AF-A0AB38R2U7-F1
#
_entry.id   AF-A0AB38R2U7-F1
#
_cell.length_a   1.000
_cell.length_b   1.000
_cell.length_c   1.000
_cell.angle_alpha   90.00
_cell.angle_beta   90.00
_cell.angle_gamma   90.00
#
_symmetry.space_group_name_H-M   'P 1'
#
loop_
_entity.id
_entity.type
_entity.pdbx_description
1 polymer ?
#
loop_
_entity_poly.entity_id
_entity_poly.type
_entity_poly.pdbx_seq_one_letter_code
_entity_poly.pdbx_strand_id
1 'polypeptide(L)'
;MGVEMLGNKYEKMYTRRINQVGNSLSVNIPKDLATMLNINKGDEMEIYYDKERGEIVMKRANRIPKGVRPEVVMAMNRAIAKYDEALRNLKDR
;
A
#
# COMPACT_ATOMS: atom_id res chain seq x y z
N MET A 1 34.38 19.65 -9.65
CA MET A 1 33.85 18.27 -9.84
C MET A 1 32.67 18.14 -8.91
N GLY A 2 31.48 18.22 -9.47
CA GLY A 2 30.22 18.26 -8.72
C GLY A 2 29.84 16.86 -8.23
N VAL A 3 29.53 16.80 -6.94
CA VAL A 3 28.79 15.69 -6.32
C VAL A 3 27.56 16.29 -5.63
N GLU A 4 26.82 17.09 -6.37
CA GLU A 4 25.38 17.25 -6.16
C GLU A 4 24.73 16.40 -7.25
N MET A 5 24.31 15.16 -6.94
CA MET A 5 23.21 14.43 -7.58
C MET A 5 23.14 13.04 -6.96
N LEU A 6 22.14 12.83 -6.09
CA LEU A 6 21.24 11.65 -6.03
C LEU A 6 20.35 11.77 -4.78
N GLY A 7 19.71 12.93 -4.60
CA GLY A 7 18.49 13.00 -3.79
C GLY A 7 17.43 12.20 -4.54
N ASN A 8 17.01 11.08 -3.97
CA ASN A 8 16.11 10.13 -4.59
C ASN A 8 14.81 10.86 -5.00
N LYS A 9 14.46 10.86 -6.30
CA LYS A 9 13.37 11.65 -6.90
C LYS A 9 11.95 11.27 -6.38
N TYR A 10 11.88 10.41 -5.37
CA TYR A 10 10.68 9.72 -4.89
C TYR A 10 10.47 9.78 -3.36
N GLU A 11 11.34 10.41 -2.59
CA GLU A 11 11.12 10.54 -1.13
C GLU A 11 10.29 11.78 -0.81
N LYS A 12 8.96 11.62 -0.82
CA LYS A 12 8.07 12.61 -0.20
C LYS A 12 7.97 12.34 1.29
N MET A 13 8.55 13.22 2.10
CA MET A 13 8.45 13.19 3.55
C MET A 13 7.39 14.18 4.04
N TYR A 14 6.51 13.74 4.94
CA TYR A 14 5.49 14.59 5.56
C TYR A 14 5.59 14.51 7.08
N THR A 15 5.58 15.67 7.72
CA THR A 15 5.38 15.77 9.16
C THR A 15 3.90 16.07 9.42
N ARG A 16 3.25 15.26 10.26
CA ARG A 16 1.84 15.42 10.63
C ARG A 16 1.69 15.35 12.14
N ARG A 17 0.77 16.16 12.67
CA ARG A 17 0.37 16.10 14.08
C ARG A 17 -0.55 14.90 14.29
N ILE A 18 -0.35 14.21 15.42
CA ILE A 18 -1.23 13.14 15.88
C ILE A 18 -2.50 13.76 16.48
N ASN A 19 -3.66 13.17 16.18
CA ASN A 19 -4.95 13.57 16.73
C ASN A 19 -5.59 12.41 17.50
N GLN A 20 -6.36 12.73 18.55
CA GLN A 20 -7.16 11.76 19.29
C GLN A 20 -8.48 11.46 18.53
N VAL A 21 -8.81 10.19 18.37
CA VAL A 21 -10.09 9.71 17.83
C VAL A 21 -10.60 8.59 18.73
N GLY A 22 -11.64 8.87 19.51
CA GLY A 22 -12.15 7.94 20.52
C GLY A 22 -11.08 7.61 21.56
N ASN A 23 -10.74 6.32 21.72
CA ASN A 23 -9.67 5.83 22.60
C ASN A 23 -8.33 5.62 21.88
N SER A 24 -8.21 6.05 20.63
CA SER A 24 -7.04 5.80 19.79
C SER A 24 -6.41 7.10 19.27
N LEU A 25 -5.15 7.00 18.89
CA LEU A 25 -4.44 8.05 18.16
C LEU A 25 -4.54 7.80 16.65
N SER A 26 -4.59 8.88 15.88
CA SER A 26 -4.67 8.85 14.43
C SER A 26 -3.76 9.89 13.79
N VAL A 27 -3.33 9.61 12.56
CA VAL A 27 -2.64 10.54 11.69
C VAL A 27 -3.28 10.50 10.32
N ASN A 28 -3.42 11.65 9.68
CA ASN A 28 -4.01 11.72 8.33
C ASN A 28 -2.97 11.38 7.27
N ILE A 29 -3.32 10.43 6.39
CA ILE A 29 -2.52 10.11 5.20
C ILE A 29 -2.69 11.26 4.18
N PRO A 30 -1.60 11.89 3.70
CA PRO A 30 -1.66 12.90 2.65
C PRO A 30 -2.38 12.36 1.40
N LYS A 31 -3.20 13.20 0.75
CA LYS A 31 -4.02 12.80 -0.40
C LYS A 31 -3.19 12.21 -1.53
N ASP A 32 -2.04 12.81 -1.84
CA ASP A 32 -1.16 12.34 -2.89
C ASP A 32 -0.48 11.00 -2.53
N LEU A 33 -0.12 10.78 -1.27
CA LEU A 33 0.34 9.47 -0.82
C LEU A 33 -0.75 8.40 -0.92
N ALA A 34 -1.99 8.74 -0.55
CA ALA A 34 -3.13 7.86 -0.73
C ALA A 34 -3.36 7.53 -2.22
N THR A 35 -3.26 8.51 -3.13
CA THR A 35 -3.33 8.29 -4.58
C THR A 35 -2.20 7.39 -5.07
N MET A 36 -0.94 7.66 -4.69
CA MET A 36 0.22 6.87 -5.12
C MET A 36 0.14 5.41 -4.64
N LEU A 37 -0.41 5.18 -3.45
CA LEU A 37 -0.59 3.84 -2.87
C LEU A 37 -1.94 3.20 -3.22
N ASN A 38 -2.78 3.89 -4.01
CA ASN A 38 -4.15 3.50 -4.34
C ASN A 38 -4.99 3.13 -3.10
N ILE A 39 -4.87 3.89 -2.01
CA ILE A 39 -5.60 3.70 -0.76
C ILE A 39 -6.89 4.51 -0.81
N ASN A 40 -8.02 3.85 -0.55
CA ASN A 40 -9.34 4.44 -0.58
C ASN A 40 -10.03 4.38 0.80
N LYS A 41 -11.06 5.21 0.98
CA LYS A 41 -11.90 5.16 2.18
C LYS A 41 -12.56 3.77 2.27
N GLY A 42 -12.39 3.11 3.41
CA GLY A 42 -12.93 1.77 3.66
C GLY A 42 -11.92 0.64 3.43
N ASP A 43 -10.74 0.94 2.87
CA ASP A 43 -9.66 -0.04 2.78
C ASP A 43 -9.20 -0.48 4.18
N GLU A 44 -8.92 -1.78 4.32
CA GLU A 44 -8.33 -2.33 5.53
C GLU A 44 -6.80 -2.28 5.48
N MET A 45 -6.20 -1.85 6.56
CA MET A 45 -4.74 -1.76 6.72
C MET A 45 -4.30 -2.57 7.94
N GLU A 46 -3.23 -3.32 7.79
CA GLU A 46 -2.50 -3.93 8.90
C GLU A 46 -1.49 -2.93 9.44
N ILE A 47 -1.46 -2.79 10.77
CA ILE A 47 -0.54 -1.92 11.49
C ILE A 47 0.21 -2.79 12.49
N TYR A 48 1.54 -2.78 12.43
CA TYR A 48 2.37 -3.48 13.39
C TYR A 48 3.61 -2.66 13.75
N TYR A 49 4.18 -2.96 14.92
CA TYR A 49 5.41 -2.36 15.39
C TYR A 49 6.60 -3.22 14.95
N ASP A 50 7.47 -2.65 14.12
CA ASP A 50 8.75 -3.24 13.78
C ASP A 50 9.74 -2.97 14.92
N LYS A 51 10.03 -4.01 15.71
CA LYS A 51 10.90 -3.90 16.88
C LYS A 51 12.36 -3.61 16.53
N GLU A 52 12.82 -4.06 15.38
CA GLU A 52 14.22 -3.90 14.98
C GLU A 52 14.49 -2.47 14.57
N ARG A 53 13.55 -1.86 13.85
CA ARG A 53 13.66 -0.47 13.39
C ARG A 53 13.08 0.55 14.36
N GLY A 54 12.27 0.10 15.32
CA GLY A 54 11.58 0.99 16.26
C GLY A 54 10.48 1.82 15.60
N GLU A 55 9.86 1.31 14.54
CA GLU A 55 8.93 2.04 13.68
C GLU A 55 7.54 1.39 13.64
N ILE A 56 6.51 2.19 13.35
CA ILE A 56 5.18 1.67 12.98
C ILE A 56 5.19 1.42 11.47
N VAL A 57 4.84 0.20 11.07
CA VAL A 57 4.69 -0.17 9.66
C VAL A 57 3.22 -0.38 9.36
N MET A 58 2.76 0.24 8.26
CA MET A 58 1.41 0.08 7.74
C MET A 58 1.46 -0.63 6.38
N LYS A 59 0.66 -1.67 6.21
CA LYS A 59 0.53 -2.41 4.94
C LYS A 59 -0.94 -2.63 4.61
N ARG A 60 -1.26 -2.75 3.32
CA ARG A 60 -2.61 -3.15 2.89
C ARG A 60 -2.92 -4.52 3.45
N ALA A 61 -4.09 -4.69 4.07
CA ALA A 61 -4.52 -5.99 4.56
C ALA A 61 -4.76 -6.91 3.34
N ASN A 62 -3.99 -7.99 3.25
CA ASN A 62 -4.20 -9.02 2.25
C ASN A 62 -4.95 -10.18 2.89
N ARG A 63 -6.25 -10.00 3.12
CA ARG A 63 -7.10 -11.08 3.62
C ARG A 63 -7.34 -12.07 2.49
N ILE A 64 -6.66 -13.21 2.57
CA ILE A 64 -7.03 -14.37 1.77
C ILE A 64 -8.42 -14.83 2.25
N PRO A 65 -9.44 -14.93 1.38
CA PRO A 65 -10.76 -15.37 1.79
C PRO A 65 -10.69 -16.74 2.48
N LYS A 66 -11.51 -16.95 3.51
CA LYS A 66 -11.59 -18.24 4.21
C LYS A 66 -11.83 -19.37 3.20
N GLY A 67 -11.05 -20.45 3.30
CA GLY A 67 -11.13 -21.59 2.38
C GLY A 67 -10.30 -21.44 1.10
N VAL A 68 -9.69 -20.28 0.85
CA VAL A 68 -8.76 -20.11 -0.27
C VAL A 68 -7.34 -20.34 0.22
N ARG A 69 -6.63 -21.25 -0.43
CA ARG A 69 -5.22 -21.50 -0.15
C ARG A 69 -4.35 -20.38 -0.72
N PRO A 70 -3.29 -19.93 -0.02
CA PRO A 70 -2.40 -18.88 -0.53
C PRO A 70 -1.82 -19.18 -1.92
N GLU A 71 -1.52 -20.44 -2.22
CA GLU A 71 -0.94 -20.82 -3.51
C GLU A 71 -1.93 -20.61 -4.66
N VAL A 72 -3.23 -20.72 -4.40
CA VAL A 72 -4.30 -20.48 -5.38
C VAL A 72 -4.37 -18.99 -5.72
N VAL A 73 -4.32 -18.11 -4.71
CA VAL A 73 -4.27 -16.65 -4.93
C VAL A 73 -3.02 -16.27 -5.72
N MET A 74 -1.86 -16.84 -5.38
CA MET A 74 -0.62 -16.58 -6.11
C MET A 74 -0.69 -17.07 -7.56
N ALA A 75 -1.24 -18.25 -7.81
CA ALA A 75 -1.44 -18.77 -9.16
C ALA A 75 -2.38 -17.89 -9.99
N MET A 76 -3.47 -17.43 -9.37
CA MET A 76 -4.42 -16.52 -10.00
C MET A 76 -3.79 -15.16 -10.32
N ASN A 77 -3.02 -14.58 -9.39
CA ASN A 77 -2.30 -13.33 -9.63
C ASN A 77 -1.29 -13.47 -10.78
N ARG A 78 -0.58 -14.60 -10.88
CA ARG A 78 0.31 -14.87 -12.01
C ARG A 78 -0.45 -14.97 -13.33
N ALA A 79 -1.60 -15.63 -13.35
CA ALA A 79 -2.42 -15.75 -14.55
C ALA A 79 -2.97 -14.38 -14.98
N ILE A 80 -3.53 -13.60 -14.05
CA ILE A 80 -4.03 -12.25 -14.32
C ILE A 80 -2.91 -11.36 -14.86
N ALA A 81 -1.74 -11.34 -14.20
CA ALA A 81 -0.60 -10.55 -14.66
C ALA A 81 -0.11 -10.97 -16.05
N LYS A 82 -0.11 -12.27 -16.36
CA LYS A 82 0.29 -12.79 -17.67
C LYS A 82 -0.66 -12.35 -18.79
N TYR A 83 -1.94 -12.18 -18.49
CA TYR A 83 -2.96 -11.87 -19.49
C TYR A 83 -3.56 -10.46 -19.32
N ASP A 84 -2.91 -9.56 -18.56
CA ASP A 84 -3.44 -8.23 -18.22
C ASP A 84 -3.86 -7.44 -19.46
N GLU A 85 -3.03 -7.42 -20.51
CA GLU A 85 -3.35 -6.73 -21.77
C GLU A 85 -4.60 -7.31 -22.46
N ALA A 86 -4.70 -8.65 -22.57
CA ALA A 86 -5.86 -9.31 -23.16
C ALA A 86 -7.13 -9.07 -22.34
N LEU A 87 -7.03 -9.15 -21.00
CA LEU A 87 -8.13 -8.91 -20.07
C LEU A 87 -8.60 -7.45 -20.12
N ARG A 88 -7.70 -6.49 -20.29
CA ARG A 88 -8.07 -5.07 -20.50
C ARG A 88 -8.78 -4.85 -21.82
N ASN A 89 -8.31 -5.47 -22.90
CA ASN A 89 -8.95 -5.36 -24.23
C ASN A 89 -10.36 -5.99 -24.27
N LEU A 90 -10.67 -6.91 -23.33
CA LEU A 90 -12.01 -7.48 -23.15
C LEU A 90 -13.00 -6.50 -22.49
N LYS A 91 -12.51 -5.50 -21.75
CA LYS A 91 -13.35 -4.51 -21.06
C LYS A 91 -14.00 -3.51 -22.03
N ASP A 92 -13.35 -3.23 -23.16
CA ASP A 92 -13.77 -2.23 -24.15
C ASP A 92 -14.62 -2.84 -25.28
N ARG A 93 -15.23 -4.02 -25.05
CA ARG A 93 -16.14 -4.72 -25.96
C ARG A 93 -17.56 -4.78 -25.43
#